data_AF-O93818-F1
#
_entry.id   AF-O93818-F1
#
_cell.length_a   1.000
_cell.length_b   1.000
_cell.length_c   1.000
_cell.angle_alpha   90.00
_cell.angle_beta   90.00
_cell.angle_gamma   90.00
#
_symmetry.space_group_name_H-M   'P 1'
#
loop_
_entity.id
_entity.type
_entity.pdbx_description
1 polymer ?
#
loop_
_entity_poly.entity_id
_entity_poly.type
_entity_poly.pdbx_seq_one_letter_code
_entity_poly.pdbx_strand_id
1 'polypeptide(L)'
;LKLTMYNEDERLFTRTMHGVMRNIAYLCSLKKHHVWGKDSWQKVVVFIVCDGRLKMNARTLSVLAAMGIYQEGVGKNTVQGAPVEAHMYEYTTQISIDPSLKFRSAERGIVPVQVLLCIKEHNKKKINSHRWAFNAFGPLLQPNVCMLLDVGTMPTARSIYRLWEALKRDKNVGGACGEIVALKGTMWHALLNPLVAAQNFEYKLEN
;
A
#
# COMPACT_ATOMS: atom_id res chain seq x y z
N LEU A 1 1.34 6.71 3.74
CA LEU A 1 1.35 5.23 3.84
C LEU A 1 2.19 4.68 2.69
N LYS A 2 3.29 4.01 2.97
CA LYS A 2 4.21 3.48 1.96
C LYS A 2 3.92 2.00 1.70
N LEU A 3 3.70 1.65 0.44
CA LEU A 3 3.59 0.29 -0.06
C LEU A 3 4.91 -0.12 -0.73
N THR A 4 5.54 -1.21 -0.29
CA THR A 4 6.66 -1.82 -1.02
C THR A 4 6.15 -2.92 -1.93
N MET A 5 6.58 -2.91 -3.19
CA MET A 5 6.23 -3.93 -4.18
C MET A 5 7.48 -4.34 -4.96
N TYR A 6 7.57 -5.60 -5.35
CA TYR A 6 8.58 -6.14 -6.25
C TYR A 6 7.94 -6.81 -7.47
N ASN A 7 7.45 -8.04 -7.31
CA ASN A 7 6.90 -8.87 -8.39
C ASN A 7 5.55 -9.51 -8.04
N GLU A 8 4.89 -9.01 -7.00
CA GLU A 8 3.60 -9.51 -6.53
C GLU A 8 2.55 -9.44 -7.65
N ASP A 9 1.70 -10.47 -7.68
CA ASP A 9 0.63 -10.59 -8.67
C ASP A 9 -0.54 -9.62 -8.40
N GLU A 10 -1.48 -9.60 -9.34
CA GLU A 10 -2.63 -8.72 -9.27
C GLU A 10 -3.50 -8.98 -8.04
N ARG A 11 -3.55 -10.22 -7.54
CA ARG A 11 -4.38 -10.59 -6.39
C ARG A 11 -3.78 -10.10 -5.08
N LEU A 12 -2.47 -10.21 -4.93
CA LEU A 12 -1.74 -9.67 -3.79
C LEU A 12 -1.79 -8.14 -3.78
N PHE A 13 -1.59 -7.51 -4.95
CA PHE A 13 -1.72 -6.06 -5.08
C PHE A 13 -3.13 -5.56 -4.75
N THR A 14 -4.16 -6.11 -5.40
CA THR A 14 -5.56 -5.70 -5.16
C THR A 14 -5.98 -5.96 -3.72
N ARG A 15 -5.52 -7.04 -3.09
CA ARG A 15 -5.76 -7.31 -1.66
C ARG A 15 -5.21 -6.21 -0.75
N THR A 16 -3.96 -5.82 -0.93
CA THR A 16 -3.35 -4.75 -0.15
C THR A 16 -4.01 -3.41 -0.46
N MET A 17 -4.08 -3.03 -1.73
CA MET A 17 -4.56 -1.72 -2.15
C MET A 17 -6.05 -1.52 -1.81
N HIS A 18 -6.90 -2.52 -2.04
CA HIS A 18 -8.31 -2.47 -1.65
C HIS A 18 -8.46 -2.30 -0.14
N GLY A 19 -7.72 -3.06 0.66
CA GLY A 19 -7.73 -2.93 2.12
C GLY A 19 -7.29 -1.54 2.60
N VAL A 20 -6.26 -0.96 1.97
CA VAL A 20 -5.81 0.41 2.23
C VAL A 20 -6.92 1.40 1.94
N MET A 21 -7.53 1.34 0.75
CA MET A 21 -8.61 2.25 0.36
C MET A 21 -9.84 2.12 1.28
N ARG A 22 -10.19 0.91 1.71
CA ARG A 22 -11.28 0.68 2.69
C ARG A 22 -10.98 1.28 4.06
N ASN A 23 -9.73 1.24 4.49
CA ASN A 23 -9.31 1.88 5.74
C ASN A 23 -9.33 3.41 5.62
N ILE A 24 -8.94 3.98 4.48
CA ILE A 24 -9.05 5.43 4.24
C ILE A 24 -10.52 5.85 4.22
N ALA A 25 -11.39 5.06 3.59
CA ALA A 25 -12.84 5.28 3.64
C ALA A 25 -13.40 5.23 5.08
N TYR A 26 -12.86 4.34 5.93
CA TYR A 26 -13.21 4.32 7.35
C TYR A 26 -12.78 5.60 8.06
N LEU A 27 -11.58 6.15 7.81
CA LEU A 27 -11.20 7.46 8.36
C LEU A 27 -12.20 8.55 7.92
N CYS A 28 -12.66 8.49 6.68
CA CYS A 28 -13.65 9.44 6.14
C CYS A 28 -15.03 9.33 6.78
N SER A 29 -15.38 8.17 7.36
CA SER A 29 -16.70 7.94 7.97
C SER A 29 -16.81 8.42 9.42
N LEU A 30 -15.70 8.82 10.06
CA LEU A 30 -15.65 9.24 11.46
C LEU A 30 -16.20 10.67 11.68
N LYS A 31 -17.54 10.83 11.69
CA LYS A 31 -18.21 12.14 11.74
C LYS A 31 -17.93 13.01 12.98
N LYS A 32 -17.57 12.41 14.12
CA LYS A 32 -17.39 13.11 15.41
C LYS A 32 -15.93 13.09 15.89
N HIS A 33 -14.99 12.74 15.02
CA HIS A 33 -13.58 12.66 15.39
C HIS A 33 -12.90 14.01 15.18
N HIS A 34 -12.02 14.41 16.10
CA HIS A 34 -11.38 15.73 16.07
C HIS A 34 -10.37 15.90 14.91
N VAL A 35 -9.76 14.79 14.44
CA VAL A 35 -8.83 14.79 13.29
C VAL A 35 -9.44 14.22 12.02
N TRP A 36 -10.37 13.29 12.13
CA TRP A 36 -10.86 12.48 11.01
C TRP A 36 -12.34 12.80 10.74
N GLY A 37 -12.81 12.52 9.53
CA GLY A 37 -14.09 13.02 9.01
C GLY A 37 -14.09 13.02 7.47
N LYS A 38 -15.15 13.54 6.85
CA LYS A 38 -15.46 13.38 5.41
C LYS A 38 -14.27 13.50 4.45
N ASP A 39 -13.40 14.47 4.65
CA ASP A 39 -12.25 14.78 3.76
C ASP A 39 -10.92 14.22 4.26
N SER A 40 -10.94 13.20 5.13
CA SER A 40 -9.73 12.59 5.69
C SER A 40 -8.79 12.02 4.64
N TRP A 41 -9.31 11.63 3.48
CA TRP A 41 -8.50 11.14 2.37
C TRP A 41 -7.46 12.15 1.90
N GLN A 42 -7.71 13.46 2.02
CA GLN A 42 -6.77 14.52 1.66
C GLN A 42 -5.55 14.55 2.60
N LYS A 43 -5.68 13.99 3.80
CA LYS A 43 -4.60 13.90 4.81
C LYS A 43 -3.75 12.65 4.63
N VAL A 44 -4.08 11.77 3.67
CA VAL A 44 -3.41 10.49 3.47
C VAL A 44 -2.91 10.37 2.04
N VAL A 45 -1.59 10.32 1.90
CA VAL A 45 -0.92 9.97 0.65
C VAL A 45 -0.51 8.50 0.69
N VAL A 46 -0.89 7.73 -0.33
CA VAL A 46 -0.43 6.36 -0.55
C VAL A 46 0.76 6.42 -1.52
N PHE A 47 1.94 6.04 -1.04
CA PHE A 47 3.17 6.05 -1.82
C PHE A 47 3.59 4.61 -2.14
N ILE A 48 3.51 4.21 -3.40
CA ILE A 48 3.86 2.87 -3.87
C ILE A 48 5.27 2.91 -4.45
N VAL A 49 6.17 2.07 -3.95
CA VAL A 49 7.53 1.90 -4.48
C VAL A 49 7.68 0.51 -5.07
N CYS A 50 7.91 0.44 -6.38
CA CYS A 50 8.15 -0.79 -7.12
C CYS A 50 9.65 -1.00 -7.35
N ASP A 51 10.19 -2.13 -6.91
CA ASP A 51 11.64 -2.41 -6.89
C ASP A 51 12.16 -3.07 -8.18
N GLY A 52 12.13 -2.34 -9.29
CA GLY A 52 12.63 -2.78 -10.58
C GLY A 52 11.52 -2.94 -11.61
N ARG A 53 11.50 -2.06 -12.61
CA ARG A 53 10.46 -1.98 -13.65
C ARG A 53 10.26 -3.29 -14.39
N LEU A 54 11.36 -3.92 -14.82
CA LEU A 54 11.31 -5.17 -15.61
C LEU A 54 10.90 -6.41 -14.80
N LYS A 55 10.84 -6.30 -13.46
CA LYS A 55 10.45 -7.40 -12.57
C LYS A 55 8.98 -7.33 -12.16
N MET A 56 8.30 -6.24 -12.49
CA MET A 56 6.89 -6.06 -12.17
C MET A 56 6.02 -7.05 -12.94
N ASN A 57 5.00 -7.57 -12.27
CA ASN A 57 4.01 -8.44 -12.88
C ASN A 57 3.14 -7.63 -13.88
N ALA A 58 2.99 -8.12 -15.11
CA ALA A 58 2.22 -7.46 -16.16
C ALA A 58 0.73 -7.24 -15.78
N ARG A 59 0.11 -8.18 -15.06
CA ARG A 59 -1.28 -8.03 -14.61
C ARG A 59 -1.40 -6.98 -13.51
N THR A 60 -0.40 -6.86 -12.64
CA THR A 60 -0.33 -5.77 -11.64
C THR A 60 -0.21 -4.41 -12.33
N LEU A 61 0.58 -4.31 -13.41
CA LEU A 61 0.64 -3.10 -14.25
C LEU A 61 -0.73 -2.81 -14.89
N SER A 62 -1.44 -3.82 -15.41
CA SER A 62 -2.80 -3.65 -15.93
C SER A 62 -3.77 -3.14 -14.86
N VAL A 63 -3.68 -3.63 -13.62
CA VAL A 63 -4.51 -3.13 -12.51
C VAL A 63 -4.17 -1.69 -12.16
N LEU A 64 -2.88 -1.34 -12.06
CA LEU A 64 -2.44 0.05 -11.82
C LEU A 64 -2.95 0.99 -12.93
N ALA A 65 -2.88 0.56 -14.19
CA ALA A 65 -3.42 1.32 -15.32
C ALA A 65 -4.95 1.44 -15.27
N ALA A 66 -5.66 0.34 -14.96
CA ALA A 66 -7.10 0.34 -14.79
C ALA A 66 -7.56 1.26 -13.64
N MET A 67 -6.73 1.46 -12.62
CA MET A 67 -6.96 2.42 -11.53
C MET A 67 -6.59 3.87 -11.87
N GLY A 68 -5.99 4.11 -13.04
CA GLY A 68 -5.48 5.41 -13.51
C GLY A 68 -4.12 5.81 -12.93
N ILE A 69 -3.48 4.93 -12.15
CA ILE A 69 -2.23 5.23 -11.42
C ILE A 69 -1.00 5.12 -12.34
N TYR A 70 -1.07 4.26 -13.36
CA TYR A 70 0.04 3.99 -14.27
C TYR A 70 -0.39 4.21 -15.72
N GLN A 71 0.52 4.76 -16.53
CA GLN A 71 0.32 4.91 -17.96
C GLN A 71 1.41 4.18 -18.73
N GLU A 72 0.99 3.21 -19.55
CA GLU A 72 1.90 2.43 -20.38
C GLU A 72 2.54 3.29 -21.49
N GLY A 73 3.79 2.99 -21.84
CA GLY A 73 4.51 3.65 -22.94
C GLY A 73 5.14 5.01 -22.61
N VAL A 74 4.91 5.57 -21.41
CA VAL A 74 5.52 6.86 -21.00
C VAL A 74 6.96 6.69 -20.51
N GLY A 75 7.29 5.53 -19.95
CA GLY A 75 8.62 5.25 -19.40
C GLY A 75 9.72 5.26 -20.45
N LYS A 76 10.83 5.97 -20.17
CA LYS A 76 12.05 6.04 -21.00
C LYS A 76 13.26 5.51 -20.24
N ASN A 77 14.18 4.85 -20.94
CA ASN A 77 15.42 4.36 -20.30
C ASN A 77 16.44 5.49 -20.06
N THR A 78 16.42 6.54 -20.88
CA THR A 78 17.34 7.68 -20.81
C THR A 78 16.60 9.00 -21.05
N VAL A 79 17.08 10.06 -20.40
CA VAL A 79 16.64 11.45 -20.60
C VAL A 79 17.89 12.33 -20.68
N GLN A 80 18.03 13.08 -21.78
CA GLN A 80 19.21 13.94 -22.01
C GLN A 80 20.56 13.21 -21.89
N GLY A 81 20.61 11.94 -22.32
CA GLY A 81 21.81 11.10 -22.24
C GLY A 81 22.10 10.52 -20.85
N ALA A 82 21.37 10.92 -19.81
CA ALA A 82 21.46 10.33 -18.48
C ALA A 82 20.51 9.12 -18.35
N PRO A 83 20.94 8.02 -17.69
CA PRO A 83 20.05 6.90 -17.39
C PRO A 83 18.96 7.33 -16.41
N VAL A 84 17.73 6.86 -16.64
CA VAL A 84 16.62 7.08 -15.72
C VAL A 84 16.80 6.17 -14.50
N GLU A 85 16.66 6.71 -13.29
CA GLU A 85 16.71 5.92 -12.06
C GLU A 85 15.33 5.41 -11.62
N ALA A 86 14.29 6.19 -11.91
CA ALA A 86 12.91 5.84 -11.57
C ALA A 86 11.89 6.61 -12.43
N HIS A 87 10.70 6.03 -12.55
CA HIS A 87 9.51 6.66 -13.14
C HIS A 87 8.53 7.03 -12.05
N MET A 88 8.00 8.25 -12.14
CA MET A 88 7.06 8.81 -11.18
C MET A 88 5.71 9.09 -11.83
N TYR A 89 4.65 8.70 -11.14
CA TYR A 89 3.27 8.98 -11.50
C TYR A 89 2.52 9.48 -10.28
N GLU A 90 1.61 10.40 -10.49
CA GLU A 90 0.75 10.96 -9.45
C GLU A 90 -0.69 10.95 -9.97
N TYR A 91 -1.61 10.41 -9.16
CA TYR A 91 -3.02 10.37 -9.53
C TYR A 91 -3.92 10.25 -8.30
N THR A 92 -5.05 10.96 -8.31
CA THR A 92 -6.12 10.76 -7.32
C THR A 92 -7.09 9.71 -7.83
N THR A 93 -6.90 8.45 -7.44
CA THR A 93 -7.80 7.38 -7.87
C THR A 93 -9.11 7.38 -7.09
N GLN A 94 -10.23 7.18 -7.79
CA GLN A 94 -11.58 7.10 -7.21
C GLN A 94 -12.19 5.70 -7.34
N ILE A 95 -11.41 4.76 -7.88
CA ILE A 95 -11.81 3.39 -8.13
C ILE A 95 -10.84 2.45 -7.44
N SER A 96 -11.38 1.35 -6.94
CA SER A 96 -10.60 0.26 -6.35
C SER A 96 -10.95 -1.02 -7.09
N ILE A 97 -9.98 -1.90 -7.26
CA ILE A 97 -10.21 -3.26 -7.75
C ILE A 97 -10.05 -4.20 -6.55
N ASP A 98 -11.08 -5.00 -6.26
CA ASP A 98 -11.07 -5.93 -5.13
C ASP A 98 -10.29 -7.23 -5.45
N PRO A 99 -10.02 -8.10 -4.47
CA PRO A 99 -9.30 -9.37 -4.69
C PRO A 99 -9.98 -10.34 -5.67
N SER A 100 -11.26 -10.12 -5.98
CA SER A 100 -12.01 -10.85 -7.00
C SER A 100 -11.95 -10.17 -8.37
N LEU A 101 -11.06 -9.18 -8.53
CA LEU A 101 -10.85 -8.39 -9.75
C LEU A 101 -12.10 -7.61 -10.20
N LYS A 102 -12.97 -7.24 -9.25
CA LYS A 102 -14.16 -6.44 -9.54
C LYS A 102 -13.91 -4.98 -9.18
N PHE A 103 -14.36 -4.09 -10.05
CA PHE A 103 -14.34 -2.65 -9.77
C PHE A 103 -15.27 -2.30 -8.60
N ARG A 104 -14.82 -1.34 -7.80
CA ARG A 104 -15.50 -0.74 -6.66
C ARG A 104 -15.31 0.76 -6.75
N SER A 105 -16.42 1.48 -6.72
CA SER A 105 -16.47 2.95 -6.83
C SER A 105 -17.15 3.55 -5.58
N ALA A 106 -17.51 4.83 -5.66
CA ALA A 106 -18.22 5.56 -4.63
C ALA A 106 -19.49 4.84 -4.12
N GLU A 107 -20.24 4.17 -5.00
CA GLU A 107 -21.45 3.41 -4.64
C GLU A 107 -21.19 2.29 -3.62
N ARG A 108 -19.95 1.80 -3.56
CA ARG A 108 -19.50 0.77 -2.61
C ARG A 108 -18.69 1.36 -1.45
N GLY A 109 -18.76 2.68 -1.25
CA GLY A 109 -18.10 3.39 -0.16
C GLY A 109 -16.60 3.55 -0.36
N ILE A 110 -16.10 3.49 -1.60
CA ILE A 110 -14.72 3.91 -1.93
C ILE A 110 -14.68 5.45 -1.97
N VAL A 111 -13.65 6.03 -1.39
CA VAL A 111 -13.36 7.47 -1.42
C VAL A 111 -12.15 7.73 -2.31
N PRO A 112 -11.95 8.96 -2.81
CA PRO A 112 -10.73 9.32 -3.51
C PRO A 112 -9.49 9.02 -2.67
N VAL A 113 -8.39 8.61 -3.29
CA VAL A 113 -7.10 8.38 -2.61
C VAL A 113 -5.99 8.99 -3.45
N GLN A 114 -5.16 9.83 -2.82
CA GLN A 114 -3.96 10.37 -3.46
C GLN A 114 -2.90 9.29 -3.53
N VAL A 115 -2.49 8.92 -4.75
CA VAL A 115 -1.47 7.91 -5.00
C VAL A 115 -0.27 8.52 -5.69
N LEU A 116 0.90 8.29 -5.11
CA LEU A 116 2.20 8.51 -5.73
C LEU A 116 2.80 7.15 -6.04
N LEU A 117 3.07 6.87 -7.31
CA LEU A 117 3.71 5.65 -7.77
C LEU A 117 5.14 5.96 -8.21
N CYS A 118 6.11 5.29 -7.60
CA CYS A 118 7.51 5.31 -8.00
C CYS A 118 7.93 3.92 -8.44
N ILE A 119 8.31 3.78 -9.71
CA ILE A 119 8.85 2.56 -10.29
C ILE A 119 10.35 2.74 -10.49
N LYS A 120 11.18 2.04 -9.72
CA LYS A 120 12.63 2.08 -9.89
C LYS A 120 13.04 1.28 -11.13
N GLU A 121 14.04 1.74 -11.88
CA GLU A 121 14.53 0.98 -13.03
C GLU A 121 15.19 -0.34 -12.62
N HIS A 122 15.97 -0.31 -11.53
CA HIS A 122 16.73 -1.45 -11.06
C HIS A 122 16.27 -1.93 -9.68
N ASN A 123 16.30 -3.25 -9.48
CA ASN A 123 16.12 -3.84 -8.15
C ASN A 123 17.33 -3.49 -7.27
N LYS A 124 17.10 -2.71 -6.22
CA LYS A 124 18.13 -2.30 -5.23
C LYS A 124 17.77 -2.77 -3.81
N LYS A 125 16.87 -3.75 -3.69
CA LYS A 125 16.34 -4.33 -2.45
C LYS A 125 15.49 -3.37 -1.60
N LYS A 126 14.78 -3.95 -0.63
CA LYS A 126 13.83 -3.29 0.28
C LYS A 126 14.39 -2.06 1.01
N ILE A 127 15.62 -2.12 1.52
CA ILE A 127 16.26 -1.01 2.23
C ILE A 127 16.38 0.22 1.34
N ASN A 128 16.76 0.04 0.06
CA ASN A 128 16.81 1.14 -0.89
C ASN A 128 15.40 1.72 -1.15
N SER A 129 14.38 0.87 -1.27
CA SER A 129 12.98 1.31 -1.40
C SER A 129 12.50 2.14 -0.20
N HIS A 130 12.98 1.86 1.02
CA HIS A 130 12.74 2.72 2.18
C HIS A 130 13.47 4.06 2.09
N ARG A 131 14.72 4.09 1.61
CA ARG A 131 15.47 5.34 1.40
C ARG A 131 14.77 6.26 0.41
N TRP A 132 14.19 5.74 -0.67
CA TRP A 132 13.35 6.55 -1.56
C TRP A 132 12.19 7.20 -0.80
N ALA A 133 11.44 6.42 -0.02
CA ALA A 133 10.31 6.94 0.75
C ALA A 133 10.71 8.02 1.76
N PHE A 134 11.77 7.80 2.53
CA PHE A 134 12.15 8.70 3.63
C PHE A 134 13.04 9.86 3.20
N ASN A 135 13.99 9.65 2.28
CA ASN A 135 14.97 10.66 1.92
C ASN A 135 14.53 11.50 0.71
N ALA A 136 13.80 10.90 -0.24
CA ALA A 136 13.32 11.65 -1.41
C ALA A 136 11.93 12.26 -1.15
N PHE A 137 10.97 11.46 -0.66
CA PHE A 137 9.58 11.93 -0.50
C PHE A 137 9.26 12.46 0.90
N GLY A 138 9.92 11.95 1.93
CA GLY A 138 9.74 12.41 3.31
C GLY A 138 9.86 13.94 3.46
N PRO A 139 10.92 14.58 2.92
CA PRO A 139 11.07 16.03 2.99
C PRO A 139 10.01 16.81 2.21
N LEU A 140 9.47 16.23 1.12
CA LEU A 140 8.45 16.86 0.27
C LEU A 140 7.05 16.75 0.88
N LEU A 141 6.71 15.59 1.43
CA LEU A 141 5.38 15.31 1.99
C LEU A 141 5.25 15.73 3.46
N GLN A 142 6.37 15.86 4.19
CA GLN A 142 6.43 16.17 5.62
C GLN A 142 5.38 15.41 6.46
N PRO A 143 5.31 14.07 6.36
CA PRO A 143 4.25 13.30 7.01
C PRO A 143 4.40 13.30 8.53
N ASN A 144 3.29 13.54 9.24
CA ASN A 144 3.25 13.38 10.70
C ASN A 144 3.42 11.91 11.15
N VAL A 145 2.97 10.96 10.32
CA VAL A 145 3.04 9.52 10.58
C VAL A 145 3.35 8.79 9.28
N CYS A 146 4.36 7.94 9.32
CA CYS A 146 4.71 7.02 8.24
C CYS A 146 4.29 5.60 8.61
N MET A 147 3.45 4.97 7.79
CA MET A 147 3.11 3.56 7.91
C MET A 147 3.71 2.80 6.74
N LEU A 148 4.40 1.70 7.03
CA LEU A 148 5.06 0.85 6.05
C LEU A 148 4.25 -0.44 5.93
N LEU A 149 3.92 -0.82 4.71
CA LEU A 149 3.18 -2.04 4.42
C LEU A 149 3.79 -2.68 3.17
N ASP A 150 3.94 -4.00 3.18
CA ASP A 150 4.37 -4.74 2.00
C ASP A 150 3.14 -5.22 1.22
N VAL A 151 3.25 -5.19 -0.12
CA VAL A 151 2.21 -5.74 -0.99
C VAL A 151 2.10 -7.24 -0.74
N GLY A 152 0.86 -7.73 -0.66
CA GLY A 152 0.52 -9.08 -0.21
C GLY A 152 -0.06 -9.13 1.20
N THR A 153 0.20 -8.12 2.03
CA THR A 153 -0.44 -7.98 3.35
C THR A 153 -1.78 -7.26 3.21
N MET A 154 -2.85 -7.85 3.78
CA MET A 154 -4.18 -7.23 3.80
C MET A 154 -4.38 -6.45 5.10
N PRO A 155 -4.47 -5.12 5.07
CA PRO A 155 -4.83 -4.37 6.28
C PRO A 155 -6.30 -4.67 6.62
N THR A 156 -6.53 -5.20 7.81
CA THR A 156 -7.88 -5.47 8.33
C THR A 156 -8.66 -4.17 8.58
N ALA A 157 -9.96 -4.28 8.81
CA ALA A 157 -10.79 -3.12 9.07
C ALA A 157 -10.26 -2.33 10.29
N ARG A 158 -10.12 -1.01 10.13
CA ARG A 158 -9.68 -0.05 11.16
C ARG A 158 -8.21 -0.19 11.59
N SER A 159 -7.42 -1.09 11.02
CA SER A 159 -6.03 -1.31 11.45
C SER A 159 -5.17 -0.06 11.28
N ILE A 160 -5.32 0.66 10.17
CA ILE A 160 -4.60 1.93 9.90
C ILE A 160 -5.00 3.00 10.93
N TYR A 161 -6.28 3.11 11.27
CA TYR A 161 -6.73 4.02 12.31
C TYR A 161 -6.09 3.68 13.67
N ARG A 162 -6.06 2.40 14.04
CA ARG A 162 -5.49 1.95 15.33
C ARG A 162 -3.98 2.19 15.42
N LEU A 163 -3.23 1.93 14.36
CA LEU A 163 -1.79 2.24 14.31
C LEU A 163 -1.53 3.75 14.45
N TRP A 164 -2.32 4.57 13.76
CA TRP A 164 -2.24 6.02 13.91
C TRP A 164 -2.62 6.49 15.33
N GLU A 165 -3.68 5.92 15.89
CA GLU A 165 -4.20 6.25 17.22
C GLU A 165 -3.16 5.95 18.31
N ALA A 166 -2.43 4.83 18.20
CA ALA A 166 -1.33 4.49 19.11
C ALA A 166 -0.26 5.59 19.18
N LEU A 167 0.18 6.08 18.01
CA LEU A 167 1.18 7.16 17.90
C LEU A 167 0.65 8.52 18.36
N LYS A 168 -0.66 8.74 18.28
CA LYS A 168 -1.28 10.01 18.71
C LYS A 168 -1.64 10.04 20.18
N ARG A 169 -1.97 8.90 20.77
CA ARG A 169 -2.37 8.79 22.17
C ARG A 169 -1.20 9.06 23.12
N ASP A 170 0.00 8.62 22.75
CA ASP A 170 1.20 8.79 23.57
C ASP A 170 2.34 9.40 22.73
N LYS A 171 2.78 10.59 23.13
CA LYS A 171 3.85 11.33 22.44
C LYS A 171 5.22 10.65 22.57
N ASN A 172 5.38 9.73 23.53
CA ASN A 172 6.63 8.99 23.72
C ASN A 172 6.72 7.74 22.85
N VAL A 173 5.66 7.39 22.12
CA VAL A 173 5.66 6.22 21.22
C VAL A 173 6.28 6.62 19.88
N GLY A 174 7.49 6.11 19.62
CA GLY A 174 8.20 6.30 18.35
C GLY A 174 7.78 5.34 17.22
N GLY A 175 7.04 4.27 17.54
CA GLY A 175 6.61 3.27 16.58
C GLY A 175 5.52 2.35 17.11
N ALA A 176 4.70 1.81 16.19
CA ALA A 176 3.69 0.80 16.47
C ALA A 176 3.69 -0.24 15.36
N CYS A 177 3.50 -1.51 15.72
CA CYS A 177 3.37 -2.62 14.78
C CYS A 177 1.99 -3.26 14.89
N GLY A 178 1.46 -3.74 13.77
CA GLY A 178 0.24 -4.54 13.76
C GLY A 178 0.60 -6.02 13.75
N GLU A 179 -0.23 -6.86 14.36
CA GLU A 179 -0.05 -8.31 14.28
C GLU A 179 -0.32 -8.80 12.85
N ILE A 180 0.60 -9.59 12.32
CA ILE A 180 0.43 -10.28 11.02
C ILE A 180 -0.10 -11.69 11.30
N VAL A 181 -1.17 -12.05 10.60
CA VAL A 181 -1.78 -13.39 10.71
C VAL A 181 -1.92 -14.02 9.34
N ALA A 182 -1.65 -15.33 9.26
CA ALA A 182 -1.92 -16.10 8.06
C ALA A 182 -3.44 -16.24 7.83
N LEU A 183 -3.85 -16.34 6.57
CA LEU A 183 -5.24 -16.63 6.22
C LEU A 183 -5.55 -18.10 6.50
N LYS A 184 -6.07 -18.37 7.69
CA LYS A 184 -6.38 -19.74 8.17
C LYS A 184 -7.57 -20.38 7.44
N GLY A 185 -8.33 -19.63 6.65
CA GLY A 185 -9.56 -20.10 6.01
C GLY A 185 -10.69 -20.36 7.03
N THR A 186 -11.84 -20.78 6.51
CA THR A 186 -13.00 -21.13 7.34
C THR A 186 -12.64 -22.30 8.26
N MET A 187 -12.97 -22.18 9.56
CA MET A 187 -12.67 -23.20 10.58
C MET A 187 -11.19 -23.63 10.63
N TRP A 188 -10.27 -22.76 10.21
CA TRP A 188 -8.83 -23.01 10.17
C TRP A 188 -8.39 -24.16 9.24
N HIS A 189 -9.24 -24.57 8.30
CA HIS A 189 -8.93 -25.67 7.37
C HIS A 189 -7.66 -25.43 6.56
N ALA A 190 -7.28 -24.16 6.30
CA ALA A 190 -6.05 -23.89 5.55
C ALA A 190 -4.78 -24.27 6.34
N LEU A 191 -4.84 -24.39 7.67
CA LEU A 191 -3.71 -24.87 8.48
C LEU A 191 -3.38 -26.35 8.25
N LEU A 192 -4.25 -27.11 7.60
CA LEU A 192 -3.93 -28.47 7.16
C LEU A 192 -2.91 -28.46 6.01
N ASN A 193 -2.77 -27.34 5.30
CA ASN A 193 -1.72 -27.17 4.30
C ASN A 193 -0.40 -26.82 5.03
N PRO A 194 0.66 -27.64 4.88
CA PRO A 194 1.92 -27.44 5.59
C PRO A 194 2.58 -26.10 5.29
N LEU A 195 2.38 -25.53 4.09
CA LEU A 195 2.90 -24.21 3.74
C LEU A 195 2.22 -23.09 4.53
N VAL A 196 0.89 -23.18 4.69
CA VAL A 196 0.12 -22.19 5.46
C VAL A 196 0.39 -22.35 6.96
N ALA A 197 0.55 -23.58 7.44
CA ALA A 197 0.92 -23.86 8.82
C ALA A 197 2.31 -23.30 9.16
N ALA A 198 3.30 -23.55 8.31
CA ALA A 198 4.66 -23.02 8.46
C ALA A 198 4.65 -21.49 8.47
N GLN A 199 3.93 -20.86 7.54
CA GLN A 199 3.78 -19.40 7.51
C GLN A 199 3.09 -18.85 8.77
N ASN A 200 2.05 -19.53 9.27
CA ASN A 200 1.37 -19.13 10.49
C ASN A 200 2.28 -19.27 11.71
N PHE A 201 3.12 -20.29 11.76
CA PHE A 201 4.12 -20.49 12.81
C PHE A 201 5.20 -19.40 12.78
N GLU A 202 5.77 -19.12 11.60
CA GLU A 202 6.75 -18.05 11.38
C GLU A 202 6.20 -16.71 11.90
N TYR A 203 5.00 -16.31 11.47
CA TYR A 203 4.38 -15.06 11.93
C TYR A 203 4.07 -15.03 13.44
N LYS A 204 3.93 -16.18 14.10
CA LYS A 204 3.72 -16.23 15.55
C LYS A 204 5.01 -16.18 16.36
N LEU A 205 6.13 -16.57 15.78
CA LEU A 205 7.44 -16.45 16.42
C LEU A 205 8.09 -15.10 16.19
N GLU A 206 7.82 -14.46 15.06
CA GLU A 206 8.42 -13.17 14.69
C GLU A 206 7.75 -11.93 15.33
N ASN A 207 6.56 -12.10 15.93
CA ASN A 207 5.85 -11.05 16.67
C ASN A 207 6.09 -11.17 18.18
#